data_AF-A0A093VJR4-F1
#
_entry.id   AF-A0A093VJR4-F1
#
_cell.length_a   1.000
_cell.length_b   1.000
_cell.length_c   1.000
_cell.angle_alpha   90.00
_cell.angle_beta   90.00
_cell.angle_gamma   90.00
#
_symmetry.space_group_name_H-M   'P 1'
#
loop_
_entity.id
_entity.type
_entity.pdbx_description
1 polymer ?
#
loop_
_entity_poly.entity_id
_entity_poly.type
_entity_poly.pdbx_seq_one_letter_code
_entity_poly.pdbx_strand_id
1 'polypeptide(L)'
;MAVLRERAVHAHLIQPILKAYGLGYLALATPRLLGFVPLLASKNATFRAKLQKKECLSDDIQTKEYRPDLVGRSLDLTLFAFTRAARVIASLAWTEWERRQKSKGRWSRVEAIAPRLADAGLFAGSAAIVMWAWFYAPERLPRSYGKWIGEAAQVDGRLIEALRRARRGQLVYGKDTGQARLLESMCEDYGWPIKWGDPAVTAPIPCEMVHMGCGPNCEWHAMSRFMRSFKFAMFTNLPLQLLLRVRAKKPAAAFHRAVKDATRSSTFLALFISMFYYGTVTPLMWDSGLCVGAGCFMCGWSILAETAPRRQEIALFVAPRAAAAILPRRYERKYLEREQMAFTLSAAVLLTCAQERPDLIRGVFGKLLSAVFRFFVEFTELDQCHSARAEFAFQNQVP
;
A
#
# COMPACT_ATOMS: atom_id res chain seq x y z
N MET A 1 -10.73 -9.28 45.07
CA MET A 1 -11.36 -8.33 44.10
C MET A 1 -10.36 -7.51 43.26
N ALA A 2 -9.04 -7.57 43.51
CA ALA A 2 -8.04 -6.82 42.72
C ALA A 2 -7.76 -7.41 41.31
N VAL A 3 -7.79 -8.74 41.16
CA VAL A 3 -7.45 -9.43 39.90
C VAL A 3 -8.47 -9.21 38.77
N LEU A 4 -9.74 -8.92 39.10
CA LEU A 4 -10.78 -8.61 38.10
C LEU A 4 -10.70 -7.15 37.61
N ARG A 5 -10.11 -6.24 38.39
CA ARG A 5 -9.91 -4.83 38.04
C ARG A 5 -8.74 -4.64 37.08
N GLU A 6 -7.66 -5.40 37.25
CA GLU A 6 -6.51 -5.45 36.31
C GLU A 6 -6.92 -5.94 34.91
N ARG A 7 -7.75 -7.00 34.82
CA ARG A 7 -8.22 -7.51 33.53
C ARG A 7 -9.15 -6.53 32.79
N ALA A 8 -9.95 -5.75 33.52
CA ALA A 8 -10.82 -4.73 32.93
C ALA A 8 -10.04 -3.51 32.40
N VAL A 9 -8.94 -3.13 33.07
CA VAL A 9 -8.02 -2.07 32.63
C VAL A 9 -7.27 -2.50 31.37
N HIS A 10 -6.78 -3.74 31.30
CA HIS A 10 -6.15 -4.29 30.09
C HIS A 10 -7.09 -4.39 28.88
N ALA A 11 -8.38 -4.69 29.08
CA ALA A 11 -9.36 -4.76 27.99
C ALA A 11 -9.68 -3.38 27.36
N HIS A 12 -9.59 -2.30 28.14
CA HIS A 12 -9.77 -0.92 27.66
C HIS A 12 -8.49 -0.34 27.02
N LEU A 13 -7.31 -0.83 27.44
CA LEU A 13 -5.98 -0.47 26.94
C LEU A 13 -5.62 -1.11 25.59
N ILE A 14 -6.01 -2.37 25.38
CA ILE A 14 -5.73 -3.09 24.12
C ILE A 14 -6.67 -2.63 23.00
N GLN A 15 -7.89 -2.22 23.32
CA GLN A 15 -8.93 -1.88 22.34
C GLN A 15 -8.55 -0.78 21.33
N PRO A 16 -7.92 0.36 21.70
CA PRO A 16 -7.48 1.37 20.73
C PRO A 16 -6.27 0.93 19.89
N ILE A 17 -5.34 0.16 20.47
CA ILE A 17 -4.18 -0.40 19.76
C ILE A 17 -4.65 -1.43 18.74
N LEU A 18 -5.56 -2.34 19.13
CA LEU A 18 -6.19 -3.32 18.24
C LEU A 18 -7.15 -2.68 17.24
N LYS A 19 -7.71 -1.49 17.50
CA LYS A 19 -8.48 -0.69 16.53
C LYS A 19 -7.58 0.01 15.53
N ALA A 20 -6.40 0.48 15.91
CA ALA A 20 -5.45 1.13 15.01
C ALA A 20 -4.66 0.12 14.17
N TYR A 21 -4.19 -0.97 14.80
CA TYR A 21 -3.69 -2.16 14.09
C TYR A 21 -4.82 -2.78 13.27
N GLY A 22 -6.04 -2.86 13.80
CA GLY A 22 -7.22 -3.29 13.06
C GLY A 22 -7.52 -2.41 11.85
N LEU A 23 -7.41 -1.09 11.94
CA LEU A 23 -7.64 -0.16 10.81
C LEU A 23 -6.57 -0.27 9.73
N GLY A 24 -5.30 -0.36 10.12
CA GLY A 24 -4.18 -0.54 9.18
C GLY A 24 -4.08 -1.95 8.60
N TYR A 25 -4.44 -2.97 9.40
CA TYR A 25 -4.41 -4.37 9.02
C TYR A 25 -5.69 -4.79 8.29
N LEU A 26 -6.89 -4.30 8.64
CA LEU A 26 -8.14 -4.55 7.89
C LEU A 26 -8.16 -3.86 6.53
N ALA A 27 -7.49 -2.72 6.38
CA ALA A 27 -7.25 -2.12 5.06
C ALA A 27 -6.25 -2.95 4.21
N LEU A 28 -5.45 -3.83 4.83
CA LEU A 28 -4.49 -4.73 4.18
C LEU A 28 -4.91 -6.22 4.15
N ALA A 29 -5.94 -6.61 4.90
CA ALA A 29 -6.28 -8.00 5.20
C ALA A 29 -7.74 -8.35 4.87
N THR A 30 -8.41 -7.54 4.05
CA THR A 30 -9.71 -7.89 3.45
C THR A 30 -9.70 -9.25 2.70
N PRO A 31 -8.59 -9.74 2.10
CA PRO A 31 -8.57 -11.08 1.52
C PRO A 31 -8.24 -12.19 2.54
N ARG A 32 -7.71 -11.85 3.73
CA ARG A 32 -7.30 -12.87 4.71
C ARG A 32 -8.48 -13.42 5.51
N LEU A 33 -9.52 -12.63 5.78
CA LEU A 33 -10.68 -13.13 6.54
C LEU A 33 -11.59 -14.07 5.72
N LEU A 34 -11.62 -13.94 4.39
CA LEU A 34 -12.36 -14.86 3.51
C LEU A 34 -11.59 -16.14 3.16
N GLY A 35 -10.25 -16.13 3.26
CA GLY A 35 -9.40 -17.28 2.97
C GLY A 35 -9.25 -18.30 4.10
N PHE A 36 -9.74 -18.02 5.32
CA PHE A 36 -9.70 -18.96 6.45
C PHE A 36 -10.96 -19.81 6.59
N VAL A 37 -12.03 -19.51 5.86
CA VAL A 37 -13.26 -20.32 5.89
C VAL A 37 -13.06 -21.74 5.30
N PRO A 38 -12.25 -21.94 4.23
CA PRO A 38 -11.94 -23.30 3.76
C PRO A 38 -10.90 -24.03 4.62
N LEU A 39 -10.13 -23.29 5.44
CA LEU A 39 -8.96 -23.82 6.14
C LEU A 39 -9.26 -24.35 7.55
N LEU A 40 -10.50 -24.17 8.04
CA LEU A 40 -11.03 -24.86 9.22
C LEU A 40 -11.78 -26.15 8.83
N ALA A 41 -11.89 -26.46 7.53
CA ALA A 41 -12.64 -27.62 7.03
C ALA A 41 -11.77 -28.81 6.58
N SER A 42 -10.44 -28.70 6.45
CA SER A 42 -9.59 -29.85 6.10
C SER A 42 -8.79 -30.37 7.29
N LYS A 43 -9.21 -31.51 7.84
CA LYS A 43 -8.57 -32.24 8.94
C LYS A 43 -7.12 -32.66 8.62
N ASN A 44 -6.19 -32.12 9.40
CA ASN A 44 -5.06 -32.76 10.13
C ASN A 44 -4.12 -33.85 9.55
N ALA A 45 -4.18 -34.28 8.29
CA ALA A 45 -3.23 -35.30 7.79
C ALA A 45 -2.06 -34.76 6.93
N THR A 46 -2.24 -33.61 6.25
CA THR A 46 -1.38 -33.23 5.11
C THR A 46 -0.16 -32.37 5.48
N PHE A 47 -0.02 -31.94 6.74
CA PHE A 47 1.04 -31.01 7.16
C PHE A 47 2.35 -31.73 7.55
N ARG A 48 2.27 -32.89 8.21
CA ARG A 48 3.46 -33.70 8.55
C ARG A 48 4.16 -34.24 7.29
N ALA A 49 3.41 -34.68 6.28
CA ALA A 49 3.97 -35.15 5.01
C ALA A 49 4.72 -34.06 4.24
N LYS A 50 4.32 -32.79 4.39
CA LYS A 50 5.00 -31.64 3.77
C LYS A 50 6.25 -31.19 4.52
N LEU A 51 6.36 -31.49 5.81
CA LEU A 51 7.55 -31.21 6.62
C LEU A 51 8.66 -32.25 6.32
N GLN A 52 8.29 -33.53 6.25
CA GLN A 52 9.24 -34.63 6.02
C GLN A 52 9.85 -34.60 4.61
N LYS A 53 9.09 -34.16 3.59
CA LYS A 53 9.61 -33.93 2.23
C LYS A 53 10.58 -32.73 2.15
N LYS A 54 10.55 -31.83 3.13
CA LYS A 54 11.41 -30.64 3.18
C LYS A 54 12.74 -30.90 3.88
N GLU A 55 12.76 -31.83 4.84
CA GLU A 55 14.00 -32.36 5.43
C GLU A 55 14.79 -33.19 4.41
N CYS A 56 14.13 -34.10 3.67
CA CYS A 56 14.81 -34.94 2.67
C CYS A 56 15.40 -34.15 1.48
N LEU A 57 14.85 -32.97 1.15
CA LEU A 57 15.37 -32.12 0.07
C LEU A 57 16.50 -31.18 0.55
N SER A 58 16.74 -31.11 1.85
CA SER A 58 17.77 -30.24 2.43
C SER A 58 19.14 -30.90 2.53
N ASP A 59 19.21 -32.24 2.40
CA ASP A 59 20.45 -33.00 2.50
C ASP A 59 21.19 -33.17 1.15
N ASP A 60 20.55 -32.91 0.00
CA ASP A 60 21.13 -33.20 -1.32
C ASP A 60 21.74 -32.01 -2.10
N ILE A 61 21.91 -30.83 -1.49
CA ILE A 61 22.63 -29.73 -2.13
C ILE A 61 23.56 -29.04 -1.13
N GLN A 62 24.63 -29.74 -0.76
CA GLN A 62 25.87 -29.12 -0.31
C GLN A 62 26.83 -28.95 -1.50
N THR A 63 26.55 -27.98 -2.36
CA THR A 63 27.62 -27.27 -3.06
C THR A 63 27.83 -25.95 -2.33
N LYS A 64 29.03 -25.79 -1.75
CA LYS A 64 29.48 -24.59 -1.03
C LYS A 64 29.72 -23.45 -2.03
N GLU A 65 28.64 -22.95 -2.61
CA GLU A 65 28.65 -21.74 -3.43
C GLU A 65 28.68 -20.55 -2.45
N TYR A 66 29.63 -19.62 -2.62
CA TYR A 66 29.73 -18.39 -1.84
C TYR A 66 28.44 -17.58 -2.01
N ARG A 67 27.47 -17.78 -1.10
CA ARG A 67 26.29 -16.95 -1.02
C ARG A 67 26.66 -15.72 -0.19
N PRO A 68 26.74 -14.52 -0.78
CA PRO A 68 26.90 -13.32 0.02
C PRO A 68 25.76 -13.24 1.04
N ASP A 69 26.08 -12.87 2.29
CA ASP A 69 25.10 -12.60 3.34
C ASP A 69 24.19 -11.44 2.89
N LEU A 70 23.07 -11.78 2.25
CA LEU A 70 22.09 -10.82 1.78
C LEU A 70 21.20 -10.40 2.96
N VAL A 71 21.19 -9.10 3.23
CA VAL A 71 20.37 -8.43 4.25
C VAL A 71 19.25 -7.61 3.58
N GLY A 72 18.35 -7.02 4.38
CA GLY A 72 17.25 -6.19 3.87
C GLY A 72 15.86 -6.50 4.43
N ARG A 73 15.75 -7.35 5.47
CA ARG A 73 14.45 -7.62 6.13
C ARG A 73 13.83 -6.38 6.78
N SER A 74 14.66 -5.44 7.24
CA SER A 74 14.26 -4.19 7.90
C SER A 74 14.04 -3.03 6.93
N LEU A 75 14.39 -3.18 5.64
CA LEU A 75 14.40 -2.09 4.67
C LEU A 75 13.02 -1.43 4.52
N ASP A 76 11.94 -2.21 4.49
CA ASP A 76 10.57 -1.70 4.39
C ASP A 76 10.21 -0.80 5.59
N LEU A 77 10.71 -1.11 6.80
CA LEU A 77 10.52 -0.28 8.00
C LEU A 77 11.38 0.98 7.93
N THR A 78 12.63 0.86 7.48
CA THR A 78 13.55 1.98 7.29
C THR A 78 12.98 3.00 6.31
N LEU A 79 12.49 2.54 5.15
CA LEU A 79 11.87 3.40 4.16
C LEU A 79 10.58 4.04 4.68
N PHE A 80 9.80 3.33 5.48
CA PHE A 80 8.63 3.91 6.14
C PHE A 80 9.01 5.03 7.11
N ALA A 81 10.00 4.81 7.98
CA ALA A 81 10.47 5.83 8.90
C ALA A 81 11.06 7.04 8.15
N PHE A 82 11.89 6.78 7.14
CA PHE A 82 12.55 7.80 6.33
C PHE A 82 11.56 8.68 5.58
N THR A 83 10.59 8.09 4.87
CA THR A 83 9.57 8.85 4.13
C THR A 83 8.72 9.72 5.06
N ARG A 84 8.43 9.26 6.28
CA ARG A 84 7.73 10.04 7.31
C ARG A 84 8.60 11.18 7.85
N ALA A 85 9.87 10.92 8.17
CA ALA A 85 10.80 11.93 8.67
C ALA A 85 11.04 13.04 7.62
N ALA A 86 11.33 12.66 6.37
CA ALA A 86 11.52 13.59 5.26
C ALA A 86 10.31 14.50 5.07
N ARG A 87 9.09 13.97 5.22
CA ARG A 87 7.86 14.77 5.15
C ARG A 87 7.75 15.77 6.30
N VAL A 88 8.09 15.37 7.53
CA VAL A 88 8.06 16.29 8.68
C VAL A 88 9.05 17.43 8.45
N ILE A 89 10.28 17.11 8.01
CA ILE A 89 11.30 18.11 7.65
C ILE A 89 10.79 19.04 6.55
N ALA A 90 10.20 18.49 5.47
CA ALA A 90 9.63 19.30 4.40
C ALA A 90 8.49 20.20 4.89
N SER A 91 7.62 19.71 5.79
CA SER A 91 6.54 20.49 6.40
C SER A 91 7.08 21.62 7.28
N LEU A 92 8.17 21.38 8.01
CA LEU A 92 8.85 22.40 8.82
C LEU A 92 9.46 23.49 7.94
N ALA A 93 10.22 23.08 6.93
CA ALA A 93 10.83 23.97 5.96
C ALA A 93 9.76 24.80 5.22
N TRP A 94 8.65 24.18 4.84
CA TRP A 94 7.54 24.86 4.19
C TRP A 94 6.88 25.89 5.10
N THR A 95 6.61 25.55 6.37
CA THR A 95 5.98 26.46 7.33
C THR A 95 6.88 27.67 7.63
N GLU A 96 8.19 27.44 7.69
CA GLU A 96 9.18 28.50 7.86
C GLU A 96 9.22 29.42 6.63
N TRP A 97 9.27 28.84 5.44
CA TRP A 97 9.27 29.59 4.19
C TRP A 97 7.97 30.39 3.99
N GLU A 98 6.81 29.79 4.28
CA GLU A 98 5.51 30.46 4.26
C GLU A 98 5.49 31.68 5.19
N ARG A 99 6.04 31.55 6.41
CA ARG A 99 6.14 32.67 7.36
C ARG A 99 6.99 33.81 6.78
N ARG A 100 8.13 33.48 6.16
CA ARG A 100 9.03 34.46 5.53
C ARG A 100 8.43 35.14 4.29
N GLN A 101 7.62 34.44 3.50
CA GLN A 101 6.95 35.04 2.34
C GLN A 101 5.81 35.96 2.76
N LYS A 102 5.04 35.57 3.78
CA LYS A 102 3.99 36.42 4.35
C LYS A 102 4.56 37.69 4.97
N SER A 103 5.69 37.62 5.69
CA SER A 103 6.35 38.81 6.23
C SER A 103 6.89 39.75 5.14
N LYS A 104 7.17 39.24 3.94
CA LYS A 104 7.60 40.02 2.78
C LYS A 104 6.45 40.51 1.89
N GLY A 105 5.19 40.19 2.23
CA GLY A 105 4.00 40.58 1.46
C GLY A 105 3.86 39.91 0.08
N ARG A 106 4.63 38.84 -0.20
CA ARG A 106 4.69 38.19 -1.53
C ARG A 106 3.83 36.93 -1.66
N TRP A 107 3.03 36.62 -0.66
CA TRP A 107 2.26 35.37 -0.60
C TRP A 107 1.15 35.32 -1.67
N SER A 108 1.23 34.34 -2.57
CA SER A 108 0.27 34.17 -3.66
C SER A 108 -0.71 33.01 -3.41
N ARG A 109 -1.83 33.00 -4.16
CA ARG A 109 -2.82 31.90 -4.12
C ARG A 109 -2.24 30.57 -4.63
N VAL A 110 -1.24 30.63 -5.52
CA VAL A 110 -0.55 29.45 -6.07
C VAL A 110 0.27 28.77 -4.98
N GLU A 111 0.99 29.55 -4.18
CA GLU A 111 1.78 29.04 -3.04
C GLU A 111 0.87 28.42 -1.97
N ALA A 112 -0.35 28.91 -1.79
CA ALA A 112 -1.32 28.32 -0.88
C ALA A 112 -1.82 26.92 -1.32
N ILE A 113 -1.81 26.62 -2.62
CA ILE A 113 -2.27 25.33 -3.18
C ILE A 113 -1.11 24.34 -3.34
N ALA A 114 0.13 24.84 -3.47
CA ALA A 114 1.32 24.03 -3.73
C ALA A 114 1.47 22.79 -2.83
N PRO A 115 1.27 22.83 -1.49
CA PRO A 115 1.39 21.63 -0.66
C PRO A 115 0.37 20.54 -1.00
N ARG A 116 -0.86 20.93 -1.36
CA ARG A 116 -1.93 19.98 -1.72
C ARG A 116 -1.64 19.32 -3.06
N LEU A 117 -1.07 20.06 -4.00
CA LEU A 117 -0.65 19.53 -5.29
C LEU A 117 0.60 18.65 -5.13
N ALA A 118 1.52 19.00 -4.23
CA ALA A 118 2.68 18.20 -3.91
C ALA A 118 2.30 16.84 -3.30
N ASP A 119 1.32 16.79 -2.39
CA ASP A 119 0.80 15.52 -1.85
C ASP A 119 0.19 14.64 -2.95
N ALA A 120 -0.53 15.25 -3.90
CA ALA A 120 -1.10 14.55 -5.05
C ALA A 120 -0.02 14.04 -6.02
N GLY A 121 0.98 14.88 -6.32
CA GLY A 121 2.12 14.52 -7.18
C GLY A 121 2.99 13.43 -6.56
N LEU A 122 3.23 13.48 -5.24
CA LEU A 122 3.95 12.43 -4.51
C LEU A 122 3.23 11.09 -4.63
N PHE A 123 1.90 11.08 -4.45
CA PHE A 123 1.12 9.87 -4.66
C PHE A 123 1.19 9.43 -6.13
N ALA A 124 1.00 10.34 -7.09
CA ALA A 124 0.97 10.00 -8.51
C ALA A 124 2.29 9.38 -8.98
N GLY A 125 3.43 9.98 -8.63
CA GLY A 125 4.75 9.43 -8.92
C GLY A 125 5.00 8.08 -8.22
N SER A 126 4.63 7.97 -6.94
CA SER A 126 4.79 6.71 -6.19
C SER A 126 3.92 5.59 -6.76
N ALA A 127 2.69 5.90 -7.13
CA ALA A 127 1.76 4.96 -7.75
C ALA A 127 2.26 4.53 -9.13
N ALA A 128 2.81 5.43 -9.93
CA ALA A 128 3.37 5.11 -11.24
C ALA A 128 4.52 4.09 -11.12
N ILE A 129 5.43 4.30 -10.16
CA ILE A 129 6.54 3.36 -9.90
C ILE A 129 6.01 1.99 -9.44
N VAL A 130 5.05 1.98 -8.52
CA VAL A 130 4.45 0.74 -8.01
C VAL A 130 3.73 -0.03 -9.11
N MET A 131 2.91 0.64 -9.92
CA MET A 131 2.17 0.01 -11.01
C MET A 131 3.14 -0.52 -12.07
N TRP A 132 4.15 0.27 -12.43
CA TRP A 132 5.20 -0.17 -13.34
C TRP A 132 5.93 -1.43 -12.83
N ALA A 133 6.29 -1.44 -11.54
CA ALA A 133 6.90 -2.61 -10.91
C ALA A 133 5.94 -3.80 -10.90
N TRP A 134 4.65 -3.61 -10.69
CA TRP A 134 3.67 -4.69 -10.74
C TRP A 134 3.57 -5.32 -12.14
N PHE A 135 3.58 -4.50 -13.19
CA PHE A 135 3.58 -4.98 -14.57
C PHE A 135 4.88 -5.69 -14.95
N TYR A 136 6.04 -5.12 -14.64
CA TYR A 136 7.31 -5.58 -15.25
C TYR A 136 8.32 -6.21 -14.30
N ALA A 137 8.21 -5.99 -12.99
CA ALA A 137 9.14 -6.47 -11.97
C ALA A 137 8.39 -6.88 -10.68
N PRO A 138 7.41 -7.82 -10.75
CA PRO A 138 6.53 -8.15 -9.63
C PRO A 138 7.27 -8.64 -8.39
N GLU A 139 8.48 -9.20 -8.56
CA GLU A 139 9.38 -9.64 -7.49
C GLU A 139 9.87 -8.50 -6.57
N ARG A 140 9.81 -7.25 -7.05
CA ARG A 140 10.19 -6.06 -6.26
C ARG A 140 9.09 -5.60 -5.31
N LEU A 141 7.86 -6.08 -5.49
CA LEU A 141 6.73 -5.74 -4.62
C LEU A 141 6.48 -6.82 -3.55
N PRO A 142 5.90 -6.47 -2.39
CA PRO A 142 5.44 -7.46 -1.43
C PRO A 142 4.36 -8.34 -2.08
N ARG A 143 4.47 -9.67 -1.95
CA ARG A 143 3.55 -10.62 -2.60
C ARG A 143 2.07 -10.36 -2.29
N SER A 144 1.74 -10.04 -1.04
CA SER A 144 0.37 -9.72 -0.63
C SER A 144 -0.17 -8.47 -1.31
N TYR A 145 0.69 -7.46 -1.48
CA TYR A 145 0.33 -6.21 -2.12
C TYR A 145 0.15 -6.40 -3.63
N GLY A 146 1.07 -7.13 -4.29
CA GLY A 146 0.92 -7.47 -5.71
C GLY A 146 -0.33 -8.31 -6.00
N LYS A 147 -0.67 -9.25 -5.10
CA LYS A 147 -1.92 -10.03 -5.20
C LYS A 147 -3.15 -9.14 -5.08
N TRP A 148 -3.17 -8.23 -4.11
CA TRP A 148 -4.27 -7.28 -3.93
C TRP A 148 -4.46 -6.38 -5.16
N ILE A 149 -3.36 -5.89 -5.77
CA ILE A 149 -3.43 -5.11 -7.01
C ILE A 149 -4.06 -5.95 -8.13
N GLY A 150 -3.68 -7.23 -8.26
CA GLY A 150 -4.27 -8.13 -9.26
C GLY A 150 -5.76 -8.40 -9.04
N GLU A 151 -6.16 -8.64 -7.79
CA GLU A 151 -7.57 -8.81 -7.41
C GLU A 151 -8.39 -7.53 -7.71
N ALA A 152 -7.82 -6.35 -7.48
CA ALA A 152 -8.47 -5.07 -7.76
C ALA A 152 -8.54 -4.74 -9.26
N ALA A 153 -7.48 -5.04 -10.02
CA ALA A 153 -7.38 -4.74 -11.44
C ALA A 153 -8.30 -5.63 -12.31
N GLN A 154 -8.63 -6.84 -11.83
CA GLN A 154 -9.48 -7.81 -12.53
C GLN A 154 -9.05 -7.96 -14.01
N VAL A 155 -7.78 -8.29 -14.21
CA VAL A 155 -7.16 -8.50 -15.53
C VAL A 155 -6.61 -9.92 -15.61
N ASP A 156 -6.69 -10.53 -16.78
CA ASP A 156 -6.12 -11.85 -17.01
C ASP A 156 -4.58 -11.80 -16.94
N GLY A 157 -3.99 -12.72 -16.21
CA GLY A 157 -2.53 -12.81 -16.05
C GLY A 157 -1.79 -13.10 -17.36
N ARG A 158 -2.44 -13.75 -18.34
CA ARG A 158 -1.89 -14.01 -19.68
C ARG A 158 -1.64 -12.72 -20.45
N LEU A 159 -2.53 -11.73 -20.32
CA LEU A 159 -2.33 -10.42 -20.93
C LEU A 159 -1.13 -9.69 -20.33
N ILE A 160 -0.94 -9.77 -19.02
CA ILE A 160 0.25 -9.20 -18.35
C ILE A 160 1.52 -9.92 -18.81
N GLU A 161 1.47 -11.24 -18.95
CA GLU A 161 2.63 -12.00 -19.42
C GLU A 161 2.95 -11.71 -20.90
N ALA A 162 1.93 -11.54 -21.74
CA ALA A 162 2.11 -11.10 -23.13
C ALA A 162 2.78 -9.72 -23.18
N LEU A 163 2.35 -8.76 -22.35
CA LEU A 163 2.97 -7.45 -22.19
C LEU A 163 4.46 -7.53 -21.81
N ARG A 164 4.81 -8.45 -20.90
CA ARG A 164 6.21 -8.67 -20.51
C ARG A 164 7.03 -9.30 -21.63
N ARG A 165 6.46 -10.26 -22.36
CA ARG A 165 7.11 -10.91 -23.52
C ARG A 165 7.34 -9.91 -24.65
N ALA A 166 6.37 -9.04 -24.92
CA ALA A 166 6.49 -7.96 -25.90
C ALA A 166 7.68 -7.04 -25.56
N ARG A 167 7.75 -6.58 -24.30
CA ARG A 167 8.87 -5.74 -23.84
C ARG A 167 10.24 -6.44 -23.89
N ARG A 168 10.28 -7.76 -23.70
CA ARG A 168 11.52 -8.56 -23.84
C ARG A 168 11.89 -8.85 -25.30
N GLY A 169 11.10 -8.40 -26.28
CA GLY A 169 11.28 -8.71 -27.69
C GLY A 169 10.96 -10.16 -28.07
N GLN A 170 10.26 -10.89 -27.19
CA GLN A 170 9.86 -12.28 -27.41
C GLN A 170 8.55 -12.38 -28.19
N LEU A 171 7.68 -11.37 -28.07
CA LEU A 171 6.46 -11.22 -28.86
C LEU A 171 6.66 -9.97 -29.71
N VAL A 172 6.67 -10.15 -31.04
CA VAL A 172 6.90 -9.06 -32.00
C VAL A 172 5.78 -9.07 -33.02
N TYR A 173 5.14 -7.93 -33.23
CA TYR A 173 4.08 -7.80 -34.23
C TYR A 173 4.57 -8.13 -35.65
N GLY A 174 3.73 -8.84 -36.41
CA GLY A 174 4.01 -9.25 -37.78
C GLY A 174 5.04 -10.38 -37.91
N LYS A 175 5.45 -11.01 -36.81
CA LYS A 175 6.37 -12.16 -36.82
C LYS A 175 5.83 -13.31 -35.97
N ASP A 176 5.84 -14.51 -36.53
CA ASP A 176 5.59 -15.71 -35.74
C ASP A 176 6.84 -16.03 -34.89
N THR A 177 6.66 -15.88 -33.58
CA THR A 177 7.68 -16.13 -32.55
C THR A 177 7.34 -17.36 -31.70
N GLY A 178 6.31 -18.12 -32.09
CA GLY A 178 5.77 -19.25 -31.32
C GLY A 178 5.04 -18.84 -30.03
N GLN A 179 4.78 -17.53 -29.83
CA GLN A 179 4.12 -17.00 -28.63
C GLN A 179 2.59 -16.90 -28.75
N ALA A 180 2.02 -17.15 -29.94
CA ALA A 180 0.59 -17.01 -30.23
C ALA A 180 -0.30 -17.77 -29.25
N ARG A 181 0.07 -19.02 -28.90
CA ARG A 181 -0.67 -19.89 -27.97
C ARG A 181 -1.06 -19.23 -26.65
N LEU A 182 -0.25 -18.29 -26.14
CA LEU A 182 -0.55 -17.60 -24.89
C LEU A 182 -1.86 -16.79 -25.00
N LEU A 183 -2.01 -16.01 -26.07
CA LEU A 183 -3.18 -15.17 -26.29
C LEU A 183 -4.30 -15.91 -27.01
N GLU A 184 -4.00 -16.90 -27.85
CA GLU A 184 -5.00 -17.80 -28.44
C GLU A 184 -5.82 -18.52 -27.35
N SER A 185 -5.16 -19.06 -26.32
CA SER A 185 -5.87 -19.66 -25.18
C SER A 185 -6.78 -18.66 -24.46
N MET A 186 -6.41 -17.37 -24.45
CA MET A 186 -7.25 -16.31 -23.88
C MET A 186 -8.45 -16.05 -24.79
N CYS A 187 -8.25 -16.01 -26.10
CA CYS A 187 -9.35 -15.90 -27.05
C CYS A 187 -10.34 -17.06 -26.91
N GLU A 188 -9.87 -18.30 -26.72
CA GLU A 188 -10.73 -19.47 -26.50
C GLU A 188 -11.61 -19.32 -25.24
N ASP A 189 -11.01 -18.96 -24.10
CA ASP A 189 -11.73 -18.83 -22.82
C ASP A 189 -12.80 -17.71 -22.83
N TYR A 190 -12.53 -16.62 -23.55
CA TYR A 190 -13.43 -15.46 -23.63
C TYR A 190 -14.36 -15.49 -24.86
N GLY A 191 -14.25 -16.51 -25.73
CA GLY A 191 -15.05 -16.64 -26.95
C GLY A 191 -14.71 -15.60 -28.03
N TRP A 192 -13.48 -15.11 -28.06
CA TRP A 192 -13.00 -14.19 -29.09
C TRP A 192 -12.40 -14.93 -30.30
N PRO A 193 -12.31 -14.28 -31.48
CA PRO A 193 -11.64 -14.88 -32.63
C PRO A 193 -10.18 -15.28 -32.31
N ILE A 194 -9.84 -16.56 -32.48
CA ILE A 194 -8.51 -17.11 -32.18
C ILE A 194 -7.39 -16.32 -32.88
N LYS A 195 -7.64 -15.86 -34.11
CA LYS A 195 -6.71 -15.03 -34.89
C LYS A 195 -6.28 -13.73 -34.18
N TRP A 196 -7.05 -13.22 -33.21
CA TRP A 196 -6.69 -12.05 -32.42
C TRP A 196 -5.52 -12.33 -31.47
N GLY A 197 -5.32 -13.59 -31.08
CA GLY A 197 -4.21 -14.02 -30.24
C GLY A 197 -2.90 -14.20 -30.99
N ASP A 198 -2.94 -14.28 -32.33
CA ASP A 198 -1.73 -14.43 -33.14
C ASP A 198 -1.13 -13.05 -33.50
N PRO A 199 0.06 -12.69 -32.93
CA PRO A 199 0.71 -11.41 -33.22
C PRO A 199 1.28 -11.32 -34.65
N ALA A 200 1.42 -12.45 -35.37
CA ALA A 200 1.83 -12.46 -36.77
C ALA A 200 0.68 -12.06 -37.71
N VAL A 201 -0.56 -12.37 -37.32
CA VAL A 201 -1.77 -12.13 -38.12
C VAL A 201 -2.48 -10.85 -37.71
N THR A 202 -2.60 -10.58 -36.40
CA THR A 202 -3.31 -9.41 -35.87
C THR A 202 -2.34 -8.44 -35.21
N ALA A 203 -2.09 -7.31 -35.89
CA ALA A 203 -1.28 -6.21 -35.39
C ALA A 203 -1.97 -4.86 -35.68
N PRO A 204 -2.25 -4.01 -34.67
CA PRO A 204 -2.05 -4.23 -33.24
C PRO A 204 -3.12 -5.15 -32.63
N ILE A 205 -2.87 -5.64 -31.42
CA ILE A 205 -3.85 -6.45 -30.69
C ILE A 205 -5.13 -5.65 -30.41
N PRO A 206 -6.33 -6.24 -30.63
CA PRO A 206 -7.58 -5.47 -30.56
C PRO A 206 -7.83 -4.90 -29.17
N CYS A 207 -8.31 -3.65 -29.12
CA CYS A 207 -8.67 -2.97 -27.89
C CYS A 207 -9.60 -3.81 -27.02
N GLU A 208 -10.58 -4.49 -27.60
CA GLU A 208 -11.52 -5.36 -26.87
C GLU A 208 -10.81 -6.48 -26.08
N MET A 209 -9.73 -7.04 -26.63
CA MET A 209 -8.91 -8.05 -25.95
C MET A 209 -8.06 -7.42 -24.83
N VAL A 210 -7.45 -6.25 -25.07
CA VAL A 210 -6.71 -5.49 -24.03
C VAL A 210 -7.63 -5.08 -22.87
N HIS A 211 -8.90 -4.84 -23.20
CA HIS A 211 -9.93 -4.30 -22.35
C HIS A 211 -10.96 -5.35 -21.88
N MET A 212 -10.65 -6.65 -21.98
CA MET A 212 -11.46 -7.74 -21.42
C MET A 212 -12.95 -7.72 -21.85
N GLY A 213 -13.24 -7.51 -23.14
CA GLY A 213 -14.53 -7.84 -23.75
C GLY A 213 -15.67 -6.86 -23.50
N CYS A 214 -15.40 -5.56 -23.42
CA CYS A 214 -16.45 -4.54 -23.23
C CYS A 214 -16.77 -3.76 -24.53
N GLY A 215 -16.58 -4.36 -25.70
CA GLY A 215 -16.80 -3.71 -27.00
C GLY A 215 -15.66 -2.80 -27.48
N PRO A 216 -15.84 -2.12 -28.63
CA PRO A 216 -14.75 -1.42 -29.34
C PRO A 216 -14.44 -0.01 -28.82
N ASN A 217 -15.38 0.63 -28.12
CA ASN A 217 -15.24 2.03 -27.68
C ASN A 217 -14.45 2.13 -26.38
N CYS A 218 -13.35 2.88 -26.41
CA CYS A 218 -12.45 3.05 -25.28
C CYS A 218 -13.10 3.80 -24.10
N GLU A 219 -13.97 4.78 -24.38
CA GLU A 219 -14.71 5.53 -23.37
C GLU A 219 -15.72 4.64 -22.65
N TRP A 220 -16.43 3.81 -23.41
CA TRP A 220 -17.37 2.85 -22.85
C TRP A 220 -16.65 1.81 -22.00
N HIS A 221 -15.46 1.37 -22.42
CA HIS A 221 -14.64 0.49 -21.62
C HIS A 221 -14.18 1.16 -20.32
N ALA A 222 -13.68 2.40 -20.38
CA ALA A 222 -13.28 3.15 -19.20
C ALA A 222 -14.44 3.30 -18.20
N MET A 223 -15.65 3.57 -18.70
CA MET A 223 -16.88 3.64 -17.89
C MET A 223 -17.28 2.27 -17.30
N SER A 224 -17.27 1.22 -18.11
CA SER A 224 -17.55 -0.16 -17.68
C SER A 224 -16.58 -0.59 -16.56
N ARG A 225 -15.29 -0.31 -16.74
CA ARG A 225 -14.26 -0.54 -15.72
C ARG A 225 -14.47 0.28 -14.47
N PHE A 226 -14.84 1.55 -14.62
CA PHE A 226 -15.19 2.40 -13.48
C PHE A 226 -16.32 1.77 -12.68
N MET A 227 -17.43 1.37 -13.32
CA MET A 227 -18.59 0.80 -12.63
C MET A 227 -18.28 -0.54 -11.96
N ARG A 228 -17.55 -1.45 -12.63
CA ARG A 228 -17.14 -2.74 -12.05
C ARG A 228 -16.21 -2.56 -10.86
N SER A 229 -15.20 -1.70 -11.01
CA SER A 229 -14.23 -1.39 -9.95
C SER A 229 -14.88 -0.65 -8.78
N PHE A 230 -15.83 0.25 -9.05
CA PHE A 230 -16.59 0.96 -8.04
C PHE A 230 -17.43 0.00 -7.21
N LYS A 231 -18.13 -0.96 -7.83
CA LYS A 231 -18.89 -2.00 -7.12
C LYS A 231 -17.98 -2.85 -6.23
N PHE A 232 -16.84 -3.30 -6.75
CA PHE A 232 -15.84 -4.07 -5.99
C PHE A 232 -15.28 -3.25 -4.80
N ALA A 233 -14.92 -2.00 -5.03
CA ALA A 233 -14.40 -1.11 -4.00
C ALA A 233 -15.46 -0.76 -2.96
N MET A 234 -16.71 -0.55 -3.36
CA MET A 234 -17.81 -0.29 -2.42
C MET A 234 -18.09 -1.50 -1.54
N PHE A 235 -18.10 -2.71 -2.12
CA PHE A 235 -18.32 -3.94 -1.37
C PHE A 235 -17.25 -4.18 -0.31
N THR A 236 -16.01 -3.78 -0.57
CA THR A 236 -14.90 -3.91 0.39
C THR A 236 -14.82 -2.76 1.40
N ASN A 237 -15.07 -1.52 0.97
CA ASN A 237 -14.93 -0.33 1.82
C ASN A 237 -16.14 -0.06 2.72
N LEU A 238 -17.37 -0.30 2.24
CA LEU A 238 -18.58 0.05 2.97
C LEU A 238 -18.73 -0.74 4.29
N PRO A 239 -18.55 -2.07 4.33
CA PRO A 239 -18.61 -2.83 5.59
C PRO A 239 -17.58 -2.35 6.60
N LEU A 240 -16.36 -2.04 6.14
CA LEU A 240 -15.29 -1.51 7.00
C LEU A 240 -15.68 -0.16 7.59
N GLN A 241 -16.18 0.77 6.77
CA GLN A 241 -16.57 2.11 7.25
C GLN A 241 -17.75 2.08 8.22
N LEU A 242 -18.68 1.14 8.03
CA LEU A 242 -19.79 0.87 8.93
C LEU A 242 -19.29 0.30 10.26
N LEU A 243 -18.43 -0.74 10.22
CA LEU A 243 -17.88 -1.40 11.40
C LEU A 243 -17.17 -0.41 12.34
N LEU A 244 -16.40 0.51 11.77
CA LEU A 244 -15.68 1.55 12.52
C LEU A 244 -16.60 2.55 13.23
N ARG A 245 -17.88 2.59 12.85
CA ARG A 245 -18.88 3.54 13.34
C ARG A 245 -20.06 2.88 14.05
N VAL A 246 -20.01 1.56 14.30
CA VAL A 246 -21.07 0.81 15.00
C VAL A 246 -21.39 1.39 16.38
N ARG A 247 -20.39 1.97 17.07
CA ARG A 247 -20.56 2.55 18.42
C ARG A 247 -20.81 4.07 18.40
N ALA A 248 -21.24 4.63 17.27
CA ALA A 248 -21.47 6.06 17.18
C ALA A 248 -22.76 6.46 17.93
N LYS A 249 -22.67 7.54 18.72
CA LYS A 249 -23.81 8.09 19.48
C LYS A 249 -25.00 8.55 18.61
N LYS A 250 -24.77 8.81 17.31
CA LYS A 250 -25.78 9.24 16.34
C LYS A 250 -25.77 8.31 15.12
N PRO A 251 -26.60 7.25 15.09
CA PRO A 251 -26.50 6.18 14.08
C PRO A 251 -26.80 6.66 12.65
N ALA A 252 -27.84 7.47 12.45
CA ALA A 252 -28.21 7.98 11.12
C ALA A 252 -27.11 8.88 10.51
N ALA A 253 -26.57 9.80 11.30
CA ALA A 253 -25.47 10.66 10.87
C ALA A 253 -24.17 9.87 10.62
N ALA A 254 -23.92 8.84 11.44
CA ALA A 254 -22.76 7.96 11.29
C ALA A 254 -22.87 7.09 10.02
N PHE A 255 -24.07 6.59 9.71
CA PHE A 255 -24.36 5.85 8.49
C PHE A 255 -24.13 6.72 7.24
N HIS A 256 -24.73 7.92 7.18
CA HIS A 256 -24.55 8.81 6.03
C HIS A 256 -23.06 9.19 5.83
N ARG A 257 -22.33 9.43 6.92
CA ARG A 257 -20.87 9.66 6.85
C ARG A 257 -20.12 8.42 6.36
N ALA A 258 -20.46 7.23 6.85
CA ALA A 258 -19.84 5.98 6.42
C ALA A 258 -20.04 5.75 4.92
N VAL A 259 -21.27 5.95 4.41
CA VAL A 259 -21.60 5.86 2.99
C VAL A 259 -20.83 6.91 2.20
N LYS A 260 -20.84 8.18 2.62
CA LYS A 260 -20.09 9.26 1.94
C LYS A 260 -18.59 8.96 1.86
N ASP A 261 -17.99 8.48 2.93
CA ASP A 261 -16.57 8.15 3.00
C ASP A 261 -16.23 6.90 2.18
N ALA A 262 -17.12 5.89 2.18
CA ALA A 262 -16.99 4.69 1.35
C ALA A 262 -17.12 5.02 -0.14
N THR A 263 -18.13 5.80 -0.52
CA THR A 263 -18.35 6.26 -1.90
C THR A 263 -17.14 7.03 -2.40
N ARG A 264 -16.65 8.01 -1.65
CA ARG A 264 -15.46 8.79 -2.05
C ARG A 264 -14.23 7.91 -2.25
N SER A 265 -13.95 7.03 -1.28
CA SER A 265 -12.81 6.09 -1.37
C SER A 265 -12.92 5.15 -2.56
N SER A 266 -14.13 4.72 -2.87
CA SER A 266 -14.42 3.78 -3.96
C SER A 266 -14.37 4.48 -5.32
N THR A 267 -14.81 5.74 -5.40
CA THR A 267 -14.63 6.61 -6.57
C THR A 267 -13.15 6.83 -6.85
N PHE A 268 -12.33 7.12 -5.84
CA PHE A 268 -10.88 7.22 -5.99
C PHE A 268 -10.29 5.94 -6.63
N LEU A 269 -10.56 4.76 -6.06
CA LEU A 269 -10.02 3.51 -6.58
C LEU A 269 -10.55 3.16 -7.98
N ALA A 270 -11.84 3.42 -8.23
CA ALA A 270 -12.45 3.18 -9.53
C ALA A 270 -11.89 4.13 -10.61
N LEU A 271 -11.68 5.40 -10.29
CA LEU A 271 -11.01 6.36 -11.17
C LEU A 271 -9.56 5.96 -11.41
N PHE A 272 -8.85 5.45 -10.40
CA PHE A 272 -7.49 4.95 -10.55
C PHE A 272 -7.43 3.88 -11.66
N ILE A 273 -8.30 2.86 -11.57
CA ILE A 273 -8.34 1.76 -12.54
C ILE A 273 -8.82 2.27 -13.92
N SER A 274 -9.88 3.08 -13.95
CA SER A 274 -10.45 3.61 -15.19
C SER A 274 -9.46 4.50 -15.95
N MET A 275 -8.77 5.43 -15.26
CA MET A 275 -7.75 6.28 -15.86
C MET A 275 -6.52 5.49 -16.34
N PHE A 276 -6.17 4.39 -15.66
CA PHE A 276 -5.12 3.49 -16.15
C PHE A 276 -5.50 2.93 -17.52
N TYR A 277 -6.71 2.35 -17.64
CA TYR A 277 -7.19 1.76 -18.89
C TYR A 277 -7.37 2.78 -20.00
N TYR A 278 -7.86 3.98 -19.67
CA TYR A 278 -7.94 5.07 -20.62
C TYR A 278 -6.56 5.54 -21.10
N GLY A 279 -5.53 5.41 -20.26
CA GLY A 279 -4.15 5.71 -20.66
C GLY A 279 -3.48 4.66 -21.52
N THR A 280 -4.03 3.45 -21.57
CA THR A 280 -3.50 2.37 -22.41
C THR A 280 -4.10 2.35 -23.83
N VAL A 281 -4.78 3.43 -24.25
CA VAL A 281 -5.54 3.49 -25.52
C VAL A 281 -4.65 3.46 -26.76
N THR A 282 -3.34 3.69 -26.67
CA THR A 282 -2.43 3.72 -27.83
C THR A 282 -1.86 2.32 -28.13
N PRO A 283 -2.43 1.53 -29.07
CA PRO A 283 -2.07 0.13 -29.25
C PRO A 283 -0.70 -0.02 -29.94
N LEU A 284 -0.26 1.02 -30.67
CA LEU A 284 1.06 1.07 -31.32
C LEU A 284 2.23 1.21 -30.33
N MET A 285 1.98 1.53 -29.06
CA MET A 285 3.03 1.78 -28.06
C MET A 285 3.18 0.61 -27.07
N TRP A 286 2.70 -0.58 -27.45
CA TRP A 286 2.70 -1.76 -26.60
C TRP A 286 4.11 -2.35 -26.42
N ASP A 287 4.88 -2.40 -27.51
CA ASP A 287 6.20 -3.06 -27.55
C ASP A 287 7.24 -2.33 -26.68
N SER A 288 7.16 -1.00 -26.63
CA SER A 288 8.08 -0.15 -25.85
C SER A 288 7.69 -0.03 -24.37
N GLY A 289 6.50 -0.51 -23.99
CA GLY A 289 5.94 -0.31 -22.65
C GLY A 289 5.52 1.12 -22.34
N LEU A 290 5.60 2.04 -23.31
CA LEU A 290 5.19 3.44 -23.13
C LEU A 290 3.68 3.56 -22.86
N CYS A 291 2.87 2.70 -23.49
CA CYS A 291 1.44 2.59 -23.22
C CYS A 291 1.15 2.29 -21.73
N VAL A 292 1.84 1.29 -21.16
CA VAL A 292 1.73 0.96 -19.74
C VAL A 292 2.27 2.10 -18.86
N GLY A 293 3.36 2.74 -19.27
CA GLY A 293 3.94 3.90 -18.58
C GLY A 293 2.98 5.09 -18.50
N ALA A 294 2.30 5.41 -19.60
CA ALA A 294 1.30 6.47 -19.65
C ALA A 294 0.10 6.16 -18.73
N GLY A 295 -0.40 4.92 -18.77
CA GLY A 295 -1.43 4.44 -17.85
C GLY A 295 -1.00 4.57 -16.38
N CYS A 296 0.22 4.13 -16.05
CA CYS A 296 0.81 4.24 -14.70
C CYS A 296 0.91 5.68 -14.21
N PHE A 297 1.27 6.61 -15.09
CA PHE A 297 1.39 8.03 -14.75
C PHE A 297 0.01 8.68 -14.54
N MET A 298 -0.94 8.41 -15.43
CA MET A 298 -2.27 9.03 -15.38
C MET A 298 -3.12 8.53 -14.22
N CYS A 299 -3.07 7.23 -13.89
CA CYS A 299 -3.91 6.65 -12.84
C CYS A 299 -3.66 7.26 -11.46
N GLY A 300 -2.43 7.75 -11.22
CA GLY A 300 -2.02 8.38 -9.98
C GLY A 300 -2.80 9.66 -9.64
N TRP A 301 -3.26 10.41 -10.64
CA TRP A 301 -3.98 11.67 -10.43
C TRP A 301 -5.40 11.47 -9.88
N SER A 302 -5.93 10.25 -9.91
CA SER A 302 -7.22 9.90 -9.31
C SER A 302 -7.30 10.22 -7.80
N ILE A 303 -6.17 10.36 -7.11
CA ILE A 303 -6.07 10.76 -5.70
C ILE A 303 -6.74 12.11 -5.41
N LEU A 304 -6.90 12.96 -6.43
CA LEU A 304 -7.65 14.21 -6.34
C LEU A 304 -9.14 14.01 -6.01
N ALA A 305 -9.70 12.81 -6.20
CA ALA A 305 -11.06 12.50 -5.75
C ALA A 305 -11.18 12.36 -4.22
N GLU A 306 -10.06 12.11 -3.53
CA GLU A 306 -10.04 11.87 -2.09
C GLU A 306 -9.88 13.19 -1.29
N THR A 307 -10.09 13.20 0.02
CA THR A 307 -9.91 14.39 0.88
C THR A 307 -8.44 14.69 1.16
N ALA A 308 -8.04 15.96 1.24
CA ALA A 308 -6.63 16.35 1.41
C ALA A 308 -5.88 15.64 2.56
N PRO A 309 -6.44 15.50 3.79
CA PRO A 309 -5.76 14.76 4.86
C PRO A 309 -5.54 13.29 4.52
N ARG A 310 -6.49 12.66 3.84
CA ARG A 310 -6.42 11.24 3.47
C ARG A 310 -5.53 11.00 2.25
N ARG A 311 -5.47 11.95 1.29
CA ARG A 311 -4.50 11.90 0.17
C ARG A 311 -3.08 11.76 0.70
N GLN A 312 -2.75 12.58 1.69
CA GLN A 312 -1.45 12.58 2.34
C GLN A 312 -1.15 11.23 3.03
N GLU A 313 -2.11 10.66 3.75
CA GLU A 313 -1.94 9.34 4.39
C GLU A 313 -1.70 8.23 3.37
N ILE A 314 -2.46 8.23 2.27
CA ILE A 314 -2.30 7.26 1.18
C ILE A 314 -0.95 7.48 0.48
N ALA A 315 -0.54 8.72 0.21
CA ALA A 315 0.75 9.04 -0.40
C ALA A 315 1.90 8.48 0.45
N LEU A 316 1.89 8.72 1.75
CA LEU A 316 2.91 8.20 2.69
C LEU A 316 2.83 6.69 2.91
N PHE A 317 1.72 6.07 2.54
CA PHE A 317 1.59 4.61 2.54
C PHE A 317 2.21 3.99 1.29
N VAL A 318 2.04 4.62 0.12
CA VAL A 318 2.55 4.10 -1.17
C VAL A 318 4.02 4.47 -1.40
N ALA A 319 4.45 5.67 -1.00
CA ALA A 319 5.82 6.16 -1.18
C ALA A 319 6.93 5.20 -0.72
N PRO A 320 6.90 4.61 0.50
CA PRO A 320 7.95 3.67 0.92
C PRO A 320 7.96 2.39 0.07
N ARG A 321 6.81 1.95 -0.45
CA ARG A 321 6.71 0.80 -1.36
C ARG A 321 7.28 1.12 -2.74
N ALA A 322 7.06 2.35 -3.22
CA ALA A 322 7.66 2.84 -4.45
C ALA A 322 9.18 2.91 -4.33
N ALA A 323 9.69 3.46 -3.22
CA ALA A 323 11.13 3.48 -2.93
C ALA A 323 11.71 2.05 -2.85
N ALA A 324 11.00 1.12 -2.21
CA ALA A 324 11.40 -0.29 -2.14
C ALA A 324 11.34 -1.03 -3.49
N ALA A 325 10.59 -0.51 -4.47
CA ALA A 325 10.55 -1.05 -5.82
C ALA A 325 11.72 -0.55 -6.70
N ILE A 326 12.32 0.58 -6.34
CA ILE A 326 13.53 1.11 -6.98
C ILE A 326 14.77 0.47 -6.36
N LEU A 327 14.79 0.34 -5.03
CA LEU A 327 15.90 -0.24 -4.29
C LEU A 327 15.88 -1.77 -4.32
N PRO A 328 17.04 -2.43 -4.29
CA PRO A 328 17.09 -3.89 -4.18
C PRO A 328 16.59 -4.34 -2.81
N ARG A 329 15.53 -5.17 -2.78
CA ARG A 329 14.98 -5.75 -1.53
C ARG A 329 16.00 -6.56 -0.73
N ARG A 330 16.98 -7.12 -1.42
CA ARG A 330 18.09 -7.87 -0.84
C ARG A 330 19.37 -7.23 -1.32
N TYR A 331 20.21 -6.83 -0.40
CA TYR A 331 21.45 -6.14 -0.70
C TYR A 331 22.59 -6.71 0.17
N GLU A 332 23.82 -6.45 -0.24
CA GLU A 332 25.01 -6.93 0.47
C GLU A 332 25.16 -6.29 1.85
N ARG A 333 25.58 -7.08 2.84
CA ARG A 333 25.78 -6.63 4.24
C ARG A 333 26.58 -5.33 4.41
N LYS A 334 27.48 -5.00 3.47
CA LYS A 334 28.26 -3.74 3.46
C LYS A 334 27.42 -2.46 3.53
N TYR A 335 26.17 -2.49 3.08
CA TYR A 335 25.29 -1.31 3.12
C TYR A 335 24.39 -1.26 4.36
N LEU A 336 24.49 -2.24 5.26
CA LEU A 336 23.62 -2.34 6.44
C LEU A 336 23.79 -1.13 7.38
N GLU A 337 25.02 -0.65 7.55
CA GLU A 337 25.30 0.54 8.37
C GLU A 337 24.57 1.78 7.83
N ARG A 338 24.50 1.93 6.50
CA ARG A 338 23.75 3.04 5.87
C ARG A 338 22.26 2.94 6.15
N GLU A 339 21.70 1.73 6.11
CA GLU A 339 20.29 1.50 6.48
C GLU A 339 20.06 1.84 7.96
N GLN A 340 20.93 1.37 8.86
CA GLN A 340 20.83 1.63 10.30
C GLN A 340 20.94 3.11 10.64
N MET A 341 21.88 3.83 10.01
CA MET A 341 22.01 5.28 10.16
C MET A 341 20.75 6.00 9.67
N ALA A 342 20.25 5.64 8.48
CA ALA A 342 19.04 6.24 7.93
C ALA A 342 17.82 5.98 8.84
N PHE A 343 17.67 4.77 9.36
CA PHE A 343 16.61 4.41 10.30
C PHE A 343 16.71 5.20 11.60
N THR A 344 17.89 5.22 12.22
CA THR A 344 18.12 5.88 13.52
C THR A 344 17.88 7.38 13.43
N LEU A 345 18.41 8.04 12.39
CA LEU A 345 18.18 9.47 12.16
C LEU A 345 16.70 9.77 11.91
N SER A 346 16.03 8.94 11.11
CA SER A 346 14.60 9.11 10.82
C SER A 346 13.75 8.90 12.07
N ALA A 347 14.07 7.89 12.88
CA ALA A 347 13.41 7.62 14.14
C ALA A 347 13.63 8.76 15.13
N ALA A 348 14.86 9.27 15.27
CA ALA A 348 15.17 10.41 16.12
C ALA A 348 14.32 11.63 15.74
N VAL A 349 14.29 12.01 14.45
CA VAL A 349 13.44 13.12 13.97
C VAL A 349 11.97 12.89 14.32
N LEU A 350 11.44 11.69 14.08
CA LEU A 350 10.04 11.39 14.36
C LEU A 350 9.71 11.43 15.86
N LEU A 351 10.59 10.91 16.71
CA LEU A 351 10.40 10.90 18.17
C LEU A 351 10.51 12.32 18.74
N THR A 352 11.52 13.09 18.35
CA THR A 352 11.67 14.50 18.76
C THR A 352 10.47 15.32 18.32
N CYS A 353 10.01 15.17 17.07
CA CYS A 353 8.83 15.89 16.59
C CYS A 353 7.54 15.45 17.31
N ALA A 354 7.45 14.19 17.74
CA ALA A 354 6.29 13.70 18.49
C ALA A 354 6.20 14.33 19.89
N GLN A 355 7.34 14.58 20.52
CA GLN A 355 7.43 15.22 21.83
C GLN A 355 7.19 16.73 21.74
N GLU A 356 7.91 17.41 20.85
CA GLU A 356 7.90 18.89 20.76
C GLU A 356 6.67 19.44 20.04
N ARG A 357 6.27 18.81 18.93
CA ARG A 357 5.19 19.31 18.05
C ARG A 357 4.34 18.17 17.49
N PRO A 358 3.50 17.54 18.32
CA PRO A 358 2.65 16.42 17.90
C PRO A 358 1.72 16.76 16.72
N ASP A 359 1.38 18.04 16.54
CA ASP A 359 0.54 18.53 15.43
C ASP A 359 1.12 18.30 14.03
N LEU A 360 2.43 18.12 13.93
CA LEU A 360 3.13 17.86 12.67
C LEU A 360 2.98 16.40 12.21
N ILE A 361 2.86 15.49 13.18
CA ILE A 361 2.65 14.07 12.91
C ILE A 361 1.14 13.83 12.75
N ARG A 362 0.61 14.18 11.57
CA ARG A 362 -0.81 14.03 11.27
C ARG A 362 -1.19 12.58 10.97
N GLY A 363 -2.43 12.25 11.31
CA GLY A 363 -3.09 11.00 10.89
C GLY A 363 -3.04 9.85 11.89
N VAL A 364 -3.34 8.64 11.43
CA VAL A 364 -3.40 7.43 12.27
C VAL A 364 -2.09 7.18 13.02
N PHE A 365 -0.94 7.42 12.37
CA PHE A 365 0.38 7.24 12.97
C PHE A 365 0.63 8.21 14.13
N GLY A 366 0.27 9.49 14.00
CA GLY A 366 0.42 10.45 15.09
C GLY A 366 -0.50 10.17 16.26
N LYS A 367 -1.73 9.71 16.00
CA LYS A 367 -2.65 9.27 17.05
C LYS A 367 -2.10 8.07 17.80
N LEU A 368 -1.53 7.10 17.10
CA LEU A 368 -0.90 5.93 17.71
C LEU A 368 0.32 6.34 18.53
N LEU A 369 1.21 7.15 17.96
CA LEU A 369 2.43 7.58 18.62
C LEU A 369 2.13 8.43 19.86
N SER A 370 1.17 9.36 19.78
CA SER A 370 0.70 10.15 20.92
C SER A 370 0.04 9.28 22.00
N ALA A 371 -0.73 8.25 21.62
CA ALA A 371 -1.29 7.30 22.57
C ALA A 371 -0.21 6.48 23.29
N VAL A 372 0.81 6.03 22.55
CA VAL A 372 1.96 5.32 23.11
C VAL A 372 2.76 6.23 24.04
N PHE A 373 3.04 7.47 23.63
CA PHE A 373 3.77 8.42 24.48
C PHE A 373 3.00 8.81 25.73
N ARG A 374 1.69 9.06 25.67
CA ARG A 374 0.89 9.30 26.88
C ARG A 374 0.94 8.12 27.84
N PHE A 375 0.89 6.90 27.30
CA PHE A 375 1.03 5.68 28.10
C PHE A 375 2.41 5.59 28.77
N PHE A 376 3.49 5.88 28.04
CA PHE A 376 4.84 5.89 28.62
C PHE A 376 4.99 6.97 29.69
N VAL A 377 4.46 8.18 29.46
CA VAL A 377 4.51 9.28 30.44
C VAL A 377 3.72 8.92 31.71
N GLU A 378 2.48 8.43 31.57
CA GLU A 378 1.67 7.94 32.70
C GLU A 378 2.38 6.81 33.46
N PHE A 379 3.06 5.90 32.74
CA PHE A 379 3.81 4.82 33.37
C PHE A 379 5.03 5.34 34.14
N THR A 380 5.80 6.28 33.59
CA THR A 380 6.93 6.91 34.30
C THR A 380 6.50 7.76 35.50
N GLU A 381 5.35 8.44 35.42
CA GLU A 381 4.79 9.18 36.56
C GLU A 381 4.30 8.23 37.66
N LEU A 382 3.72 7.07 37.28
CA LEU A 382 3.35 6.02 38.23
C LEU A 382 4.59 5.39 38.89
N ASP A 383 5.66 5.11 38.14
CA ASP A 383 6.93 4.60 38.69
C ASP A 383 7.59 5.61 39.63
N GLN A 384 7.60 6.91 39.27
CA GLN A 384 8.09 7.97 40.16
C GLN A 384 7.22 8.09 41.42
N CYS A 385 5.90 7.95 41.32
CA CYS A 385 5.00 7.96 42.47
C CYS A 385 5.23 6.75 43.38
N HIS A 386 5.47 5.56 42.80
CA HIS A 386 5.82 4.35 43.55
C HIS A 386 7.19 4.46 44.22
N SER A 387 8.19 5.03 43.54
CA SER A 387 9.53 5.28 44.10
C SER A 387 9.50 6.32 45.23
N ALA A 388 8.79 7.43 45.05
CA ALA A 388 8.62 8.45 46.09
C ALA A 388 7.85 7.93 47.31
N ARG A 389 6.85 7.07 47.11
CA ARG A 389 6.09 6.43 48.20
C ARG A 389 6.91 5.37 48.93
N ALA A 390 7.84 4.71 48.25
CA ALA A 390 8.81 3.79 48.87
C ALA A 390 9.85 4.55 49.71
N GLU A 391 10.36 5.70 49.24
CA GLU A 391 11.24 6.58 50.02
C GLU A 391 10.54 7.17 51.25
N PHE A 392 9.28 7.62 51.11
CA PHE A 392 8.49 8.14 52.23
C PHE A 392 8.14 7.07 53.28
N ALA A 393 7.97 5.81 52.85
CA ALA A 393 7.78 4.67 53.75
C ALA A 393 9.08 4.30 54.48
N PHE A 394 10.23 4.46 53.84
CA PHE A 394 11.55 4.21 54.43
C PHE A 394 11.94 5.29 55.45
N GLN A 395 11.61 6.57 55.19
CA GLN A 395 11.87 7.68 56.11
C GLN A 395 10.99 7.65 57.38
N ASN A 396 9.81 7.03 57.32
CA ASN A 396 8.91 6.87 58.49
C ASN A 396 9.09 5.54 59.23
N GLN A 397 10.13 4.75 58.91
CA GLN A 397 10.46 3.48 59.56
C GLN A 397 11.81 3.48 60.30
N VAL A 398 12.50 4.62 60.40
CA VAL A 398 13.65 4.77 61.30
C VAL A 398 13.14 5.32 62.64
N PRO A 399 13.33 4.61 63.76
CA PRO A 399 12.80 4.98 65.08
C PRO A 399 13.43 6.25 65.66
#